data_AF-A0A936FV56-F1
#
_entry.id   AF-A0A936FV56-F1
#
_cell.length_a   1.000
_cell.length_b   1.000
_cell.length_c   1.000
_cell.angle_alpha   90.00
_cell.angle_beta   90.00
_cell.angle_gamma   90.00
#
_symmetry.space_group_name_H-M   'P 1'
#
loop_
_entity.id
_entity.type
_entity.pdbx_description
1 polymer ?
#
loop_
_entity_poly.entity_id
_entity_poly.type
_entity_poly.pdbx_seq_one_letter_code
_entity_poly.pdbx_strand_id
1 'polypeptide(L)'
;MFSEEIRKPKDIMQLIVMGYVFNERAMNLLNAINLPEHSLYPLQYIHKKNWYETNYLVMKKRLEDYIDYQKTTYVYKKNKEDSYIPIPIVDHADYLEKVKQIKYVECRELILTDDGYNIDLFYSFIFCDFICTEKFRKIYHDLKLSGLTFSEISKFMIY
;
A
#
# COMPACT_ATOMS: atom_id res chain seq x y z
N MET A 1 -13.11 11.70 -36.62
CA MET A 1 -13.20 10.35 -36.03
C MET A 1 -11.92 10.14 -35.24
N PHE A 2 -11.97 10.23 -33.92
CA PHE A 2 -10.84 9.79 -33.10
C PHE A 2 -10.95 8.27 -33.01
N SER A 3 -9.97 7.53 -33.53
CA SER A 3 -9.83 6.13 -33.17
C SER A 3 -9.66 6.09 -31.66
N GLU A 4 -10.62 5.50 -30.93
CA GLU A 4 -10.38 5.16 -29.54
C GLU A 4 -9.23 4.15 -29.52
N GLU A 5 -8.01 4.62 -29.24
CA GLU A 5 -6.93 3.71 -28.89
C GLU A 5 -7.45 2.83 -27.75
N ILE A 6 -7.55 1.53 -28.01
CA ILE A 6 -7.90 0.55 -27.00
C ILE A 6 -6.75 0.57 -25.99
N ARG A 7 -6.92 1.35 -24.93
CA ARG A 7 -5.96 1.41 -23.83
C ARG A 7 -5.86 0.01 -23.24
N LYS A 8 -4.66 -0.58 -23.34
CA LYS A 8 -4.35 -1.84 -22.68
C LYS A 8 -4.59 -1.69 -21.16
N PRO A 9 -5.07 -2.74 -20.47
CA PRO A 9 -5.15 -2.75 -19.02
C PRO A 9 -3.79 -2.42 -18.39
N LYS A 10 -3.83 -1.82 -17.20
CA LYS A 10 -2.62 -1.57 -16.42
C LYS A 10 -2.01 -2.90 -15.97
N ASP A 11 -0.69 -2.92 -15.76
CA ASP A 11 0.02 -4.14 -15.35
C ASP A 11 -0.36 -4.57 -13.92
N ILE A 12 -0.62 -3.59 -13.05
CA ILE A 12 -1.15 -3.79 -11.70
C ILE A 12 -2.44 -3.00 -11.55
N MET A 13 -3.48 -3.62 -11.01
CA MET A 13 -4.75 -2.98 -10.68
C MET A 13 -5.16 -3.33 -9.26
N GLN A 14 -5.42 -2.31 -8.43
CA GLN A 14 -6.02 -2.52 -7.11
C GLN A 14 -7.52 -2.81 -7.28
N LEU A 15 -8.00 -3.91 -6.69
CA LEU A 15 -9.42 -4.22 -6.66
C LEU A 15 -10.06 -3.79 -5.34
N ILE A 16 -9.44 -4.19 -4.24
CA ILE A 16 -9.90 -3.95 -2.86
C ILE A 16 -8.69 -3.91 -1.93
N VAL A 17 -8.88 -3.53 -0.67
CA VAL A 17 -7.83 -3.51 0.37
C VAL A 17 -7.08 -4.85 0.48
N MET A 18 -7.76 -5.96 0.20
CA MET A 18 -7.22 -7.31 0.31
C MET A 18 -6.62 -7.89 -0.98
N GLY A 19 -6.72 -7.19 -2.12
CA GLY A 19 -6.46 -7.84 -3.40
C GLY A 19 -6.03 -6.94 -4.55
N TYR A 20 -5.14 -7.51 -5.36
CA TYR A 20 -4.60 -6.91 -6.58
C TYR A 20 -4.73 -7.84 -7.75
N VAL A 21 -4.86 -7.27 -8.94
CA VAL A 21 -4.68 -7.97 -10.20
C VAL A 21 -3.30 -7.67 -10.75
N PHE A 22 -2.55 -8.71 -11.05
CA PHE A 22 -1.26 -8.67 -11.73
C PHE A 22 -1.41 -9.35 -13.09
N ASN A 23 -0.96 -8.71 -14.16
CA ASN A 23 -0.81 -9.41 -15.45
C ASN A 23 0.49 -10.25 -15.45
N GLU A 24 0.72 -11.02 -16.52
CA GLU A 24 1.93 -11.84 -16.67
C GLU A 24 3.25 -11.06 -16.48
N ARG A 25 3.34 -9.82 -16.99
CA ARG A 25 4.55 -9.00 -16.84
C ARG A 25 4.80 -8.64 -15.38
N ALA A 26 3.73 -8.32 -14.65
CA ALA A 26 3.81 -7.95 -13.25
C ALA A 26 4.10 -9.15 -12.33
N MET A 27 3.91 -10.39 -12.78
CA MET A 27 4.27 -11.58 -11.98
C MET A 27 5.76 -11.65 -11.66
N ASN A 28 6.63 -11.11 -12.53
CA ASN A 28 8.06 -11.03 -12.24
C ASN A 28 8.36 -10.11 -11.05
N LEU A 29 7.58 -9.04 -10.87
CA LEU A 29 7.66 -8.21 -9.66
C LEU A 29 7.24 -9.04 -8.44
N LEU A 30 6.11 -9.74 -8.53
CA LEU A 30 5.56 -10.55 -7.44
C LEU A 30 6.57 -11.59 -6.91
N ASN A 31 7.27 -12.26 -7.82
CA ASN A 31 8.25 -13.30 -7.48
C ASN A 31 9.56 -12.74 -6.91
N ALA A 32 9.82 -11.44 -7.08
CA ALA A 32 11.05 -10.79 -6.63
C ALA A 32 10.91 -10.08 -5.27
N ILE A 33 9.70 -10.01 -4.74
CA ILE A 33 9.35 -9.27 -3.53
C ILE A 33 8.82 -10.21 -2.44
N ASN A 34 8.99 -9.82 -1.20
CA ASN A 34 8.38 -10.48 -0.05
C ASN A 34 6.99 -9.89 0.20
N LEU A 35 5.96 -10.73 0.13
CA LEU A 35 4.59 -10.34 0.43
C LEU A 35 4.09 -11.06 1.68
N PRO A 36 3.06 -10.50 2.34
CA PRO A 36 2.28 -11.24 3.31
C PRO A 36 1.75 -12.54 2.70
N GLU A 37 1.35 -13.47 3.56
CA GLU A 37 0.76 -14.73 3.10
C GLU A 37 -0.43 -14.47 2.17
N HIS A 38 -0.37 -15.02 0.95
CA HIS A 38 -1.34 -14.75 -0.10
C HIS A 38 -1.69 -16.01 -0.89
N SER A 39 -2.81 -15.93 -1.60
CA SER A 39 -3.28 -16.91 -2.56
C SER A 39 -3.30 -16.28 -3.95
N LEU A 40 -3.00 -17.09 -4.97
CA LEU A 40 -3.03 -16.69 -6.36
C LEU A 40 -4.17 -17.39 -7.09
N TYR A 41 -5.05 -16.60 -7.70
CA TYR A 41 -6.15 -17.12 -8.51
C TYR A 41 -6.00 -16.64 -9.96
N PRO A 42 -5.88 -17.54 -10.94
CA PRO A 42 -5.93 -17.13 -12.34
C PRO A 42 -7.30 -16.53 -12.65
N LEU A 43 -7.33 -15.45 -13.42
CA LEU A 43 -8.56 -14.80 -13.85
C LEU A 43 -8.47 -14.32 -15.30
N GLN A 44 -9.63 -14.31 -15.93
CA GLN A 44 -9.86 -13.61 -17.19
C GLN A 44 -10.54 -12.29 -16.88
N TYR A 45 -10.01 -11.21 -17.43
CA TYR A 45 -10.57 -9.88 -17.27
C TYR A 45 -11.17 -9.40 -18.59
N ILE A 46 -12.38 -8.86 -18.51
CA ILE A 46 -13.09 -8.28 -19.65
C ILE A 46 -13.08 -6.76 -19.51
N HIS A 47 -12.49 -6.06 -20.47
CA HIS A 47 -12.55 -4.60 -20.55
C HIS A 47 -13.14 -4.16 -21.89
N LYS A 48 -14.21 -3.37 -21.85
CA LYS A 48 -14.85 -2.81 -23.06
C LYS A 48 -15.06 -3.87 -24.16
N LYS A 49 -15.57 -5.05 -23.79
CA LYS A 49 -15.83 -6.21 -24.67
C LYS A 49 -14.59 -6.92 -25.24
N ASN A 50 -13.39 -6.56 -24.79
CA ASN A 50 -12.16 -7.29 -25.10
C ASN A 50 -11.80 -8.23 -23.95
N TRP A 51 -11.40 -9.44 -24.31
CA TRP A 51 -10.90 -10.46 -23.38
C TRP A 51 -9.38 -10.34 -23.24
N TYR A 52 -8.89 -10.41 -22.01
CA TYR A 52 -7.46 -10.43 -21.70
C TYR A 52 -7.15 -11.71 -20.93
N GLU A 53 -6.39 -12.59 -21.58
CA GLU A 53 -6.40 -14.02 -21.23
C GLU A 53 -5.47 -14.44 -20.09
N THR A 54 -4.62 -13.57 -19.56
CA THR A 54 -3.79 -13.95 -18.41
C THR A 54 -3.61 -12.82 -17.39
N ASN A 55 -4.34 -12.94 -16.28
CA ASN A 55 -4.17 -12.12 -15.10
C ASN A 55 -4.27 -13.00 -13.85
N TYR A 56 -3.68 -12.55 -12.75
CA TYR A 56 -3.68 -13.23 -11.47
C TYR A 56 -4.21 -12.30 -10.39
N LEU A 57 -5.22 -12.78 -9.67
CA LEU A 57 -5.72 -12.14 -8.47
C LEU A 57 -4.83 -12.61 -7.31
N VAL A 58 -4.07 -11.68 -6.78
CA VAL A 58 -3.29 -11.84 -5.55
C VAL A 58 -4.18 -11.45 -4.39
N MET A 59 -4.64 -12.42 -3.60
CA MET A 59 -5.45 -12.19 -2.41
C MET A 59 -4.63 -12.43 -1.16
N LYS A 60 -4.54 -11.44 -0.28
CA LYS A 60 -3.97 -11.64 1.05
C LYS A 60 -4.87 -12.59 1.86
N LYS A 61 -4.27 -13.57 2.54
CA LYS A 61 -5.05 -14.48 3.40
C LYS A 61 -5.55 -13.80 4.67
N ARG A 62 -4.78 -12.82 5.17
CA ARG A 62 -5.07 -12.04 6.37
C ARG A 62 -4.70 -10.58 6.14
N LEU A 63 -5.44 -9.68 6.79
CA LEU A 63 -5.02 -8.29 6.95
C LEU A 63 -4.16 -8.22 8.20
N GLU A 64 -2.86 -8.26 8.00
CA GLU A 64 -1.87 -8.09 9.07
C GLU A 64 -1.50 -6.61 9.19
N ASP A 65 -1.30 -6.18 10.42
CA ASP A 65 -0.86 -4.83 10.75
C ASP A 65 0.61 -4.88 11.14
N TYR A 66 1.44 -4.19 10.37
CA TYR A 66 2.89 -4.23 10.50
C TYR A 66 3.44 -2.96 11.16
N ILE A 67 2.59 -2.15 11.78
CA ILE A 67 2.95 -0.86 12.36
C ILE A 67 3.20 -1.03 13.86
N ASP A 68 4.37 -0.56 14.33
CA ASP A 68 4.65 -0.43 15.75
C ASP A 68 4.07 0.92 16.23
N TYR A 69 2.82 0.89 16.71
CA TYR A 69 2.09 2.07 17.15
C TYR A 69 2.73 2.77 18.36
N GLN A 70 3.51 2.06 19.18
CA GLN A 70 4.15 2.65 20.35
C GLN A 70 5.39 3.46 19.98
N LYS A 71 6.12 3.02 18.95
CA LYS A 71 7.32 3.70 18.47
C LYS A 71 7.06 4.70 17.34
N THR A 72 5.92 4.58 16.67
CA THR A 72 5.49 5.54 15.63
C THR A 72 5.21 6.91 16.24
N THR A 73 5.72 7.97 15.61
CA THR A 73 5.54 9.35 16.09
C THR A 73 4.27 9.94 15.51
N TYR A 74 3.29 10.22 16.37
CA TYR A 74 2.05 10.92 16.04
C TYR A 74 2.03 12.31 16.63
N VAL A 75 1.48 13.26 15.87
CA VAL A 75 1.26 14.62 16.35
C VAL A 75 -0.17 15.03 16.06
N TYR A 76 -0.72 15.91 16.89
CA TYR A 76 -1.94 16.63 16.53
C TYR A 76 -1.62 18.05 16.07
N LYS A 77 -2.36 18.53 15.07
CA LYS A 77 -2.28 19.92 14.62
C LYS A 77 -3.36 20.77 15.28
N LYS A 78 -2.97 21.65 16.22
CA LYS A 78 -3.91 22.56 16.91
C LYS A 78 -4.12 23.82 16.08
N ASN A 79 -5.19 23.86 15.28
CA ASN A 79 -5.55 25.02 14.44
C ASN A 79 -4.41 25.44 13.47
N LYS A 80 -4.60 26.55 12.74
CA LYS A 80 -3.68 27.04 11.69
C LYS A 80 -2.28 27.45 12.19
N GLU A 81 -2.03 27.38 13.48
CA GLU A 81 -0.70 27.59 14.05
C GLU A 81 0.06 26.27 13.99
N ASP A 82 1.29 26.26 13.45
CA ASP A 82 2.15 25.09 13.26
C ASP A 82 2.70 24.52 14.59
N SER A 83 1.88 24.53 15.65
CA SER A 83 2.16 23.81 16.89
C SER A 83 1.75 22.35 16.73
N TYR A 84 2.76 21.47 16.70
CA TYR A 84 2.60 20.02 16.71
C TYR A 84 2.80 19.53 18.14
N ILE A 85 1.80 18.84 18.68
CA ILE A 85 1.89 18.27 20.01
C ILE A 85 1.88 16.76 19.89
N PRO A 86 2.90 16.05 20.41
CA PRO A 86 2.97 14.60 20.35
C PRO A 86 1.75 13.95 20.99
N ILE A 87 1.27 12.87 20.37
CA ILE A 87 0.20 12.03 20.89
C ILE A 87 0.81 10.66 21.16
N PRO A 88 0.88 10.19 22.42
CA PRO A 88 1.27 8.81 22.69
C PRO A 88 0.18 7.89 22.16
N ILE A 89 0.53 6.80 21.48
CA ILE A 89 -0.42 5.78 21.02
C ILE A 89 0.08 4.42 21.48
N VAL A 90 -0.81 3.61 22.06
CA VAL A 90 -0.42 2.34 22.70
C VAL A 90 -0.56 1.16 21.73
N ASP A 91 -1.60 1.18 20.90
CA ASP A 91 -1.91 0.14 19.91
C ASP A 91 -2.84 0.69 18.83
N HIS A 92 -3.25 -0.18 17.90
CA HIS A 92 -4.17 0.17 16.83
C HIS A 92 -5.57 0.58 17.35
N ALA A 93 -6.09 -0.03 18.41
CA ALA A 93 -7.40 0.33 18.94
C ALA A 93 -7.39 1.76 19.51
N ASP A 94 -6.36 2.10 20.28
CA ASP A 94 -6.12 3.45 20.81
C ASP A 94 -5.91 4.47 19.66
N TYR A 95 -5.20 4.10 18.59
CA TYR A 95 -5.11 4.93 17.39
C TYR A 95 -6.50 5.25 16.83
N LEU A 96 -7.33 4.22 16.61
CA LEU A 96 -8.67 4.38 16.05
C LEU A 96 -9.60 5.23 16.93
N GLU A 97 -9.46 5.14 18.26
CA GLU A 97 -10.22 6.00 19.17
C GLU A 97 -9.75 7.45 19.12
N LYS A 98 -8.42 7.68 19.12
CA LYS A 98 -7.85 9.02 19.07
C LYS A 98 -8.14 9.74 17.78
N VAL A 99 -8.08 9.08 16.62
CA VAL A 99 -8.44 9.73 15.34
C VAL A 99 -9.93 10.09 15.26
N LYS A 100 -10.81 9.36 15.98
CA LYS A 100 -12.23 9.73 16.08
C LYS A 100 -12.44 10.96 16.95
N GLN A 101 -11.67 11.09 18.03
CA GLN A 101 -11.77 12.20 18.99
C GLN A 101 -11.02 13.46 18.51
N ILE A 102 -9.90 13.28 17.80
CA ILE A 102 -8.97 14.33 17.40
C ILE A 102 -9.00 14.43 15.88
N LYS A 103 -9.60 15.51 15.37
CA LYS A 103 -9.90 15.70 13.93
C LYS A 103 -8.66 15.71 13.00
N TYR A 104 -7.45 15.88 13.54
CA TYR A 104 -6.21 15.98 12.76
C TYR A 104 -5.02 15.34 13.49
N VAL A 105 -5.00 14.00 13.55
CA VAL A 105 -3.80 13.24 13.90
C VAL A 105 -2.96 13.04 12.64
N GLU A 106 -1.67 13.38 12.71
CA GLU A 106 -0.71 13.23 11.62
C GLU A 106 0.40 12.25 12.06
N CYS A 107 0.71 11.27 11.22
CA CYS A 107 1.87 10.39 11.38
C CYS A 107 3.11 11.09 10.81
N ARG A 108 4.09 11.38 11.67
CA ARG A 108 5.33 12.08 11.28
C ARG A 108 6.48 11.13 10.99
N GLU A 109 6.55 10.03 11.73
CA GLU A 109 7.59 9.01 11.58
C GLU A 109 6.93 7.65 11.78
N LEU A 110 6.90 6.82 10.74
CA LEU A 110 6.32 5.48 10.77
C LEU A 110 7.38 4.46 11.17
N ILE A 111 7.11 3.68 12.21
CA ILE A 111 7.96 2.56 12.64
C ILE A 111 7.18 1.26 12.43
N LEU A 112 7.85 0.25 11.87
CA LEU A 112 7.26 -1.06 11.62
C LEU A 112 7.64 -2.05 12.72
N THR A 113 6.87 -3.12 12.82
CA THR A 113 7.25 -4.30 13.60
C THR A 113 8.40 -5.05 12.92
N ASP A 114 9.09 -5.93 13.65
CA ASP A 114 10.18 -6.77 13.12
C ASP A 114 9.75 -7.56 11.87
N ASP A 115 8.52 -8.10 11.88
CA ASP A 115 7.94 -8.79 10.72
C ASP A 115 7.70 -7.82 9.55
N GLY A 116 7.22 -6.61 9.86
CA GLY A 116 6.93 -5.55 8.89
C GLY A 116 8.13 -5.12 8.06
N TYR A 117 9.33 -5.11 8.64
CA TYR A 117 10.57 -4.75 7.93
C TYR A 117 10.92 -5.71 6.79
N ASN A 118 10.43 -6.95 6.83
CA ASN A 118 10.71 -7.96 5.83
C ASN A 118 9.66 -8.03 4.71
N ILE A 119 8.62 -7.19 4.76
CA ILE A 119 7.52 -7.15 3.81
C ILE A 119 7.68 -5.98 2.85
N ASP A 120 7.75 -6.29 1.56
CA ASP A 120 8.00 -5.31 0.48
C ASP A 120 6.75 -4.51 0.09
N LEU A 121 5.55 -5.00 0.41
CA LEU A 121 4.28 -4.33 0.13
C LEU A 121 3.17 -4.77 1.10
N PHE A 122 2.60 -3.82 1.85
CA PHE A 122 1.48 -4.08 2.77
C PHE A 122 0.50 -2.90 2.84
N TYR A 123 -0.68 -3.11 3.43
CA TYR A 123 -1.70 -2.06 3.56
C TYR A 123 -1.56 -1.40 4.93
N SER A 124 -1.53 -0.07 4.98
CA SER A 124 -1.48 0.70 6.21
C SER A 124 -2.85 1.25 6.58
N PHE A 125 -3.29 0.97 7.80
CA PHE A 125 -4.51 1.55 8.37
C PHE A 125 -4.36 3.03 8.74
N ILE A 126 -3.12 3.54 8.86
CA ILE A 126 -2.87 4.95 9.15
C ILE A 126 -3.12 5.80 7.91
N PHE A 127 -2.51 5.42 6.78
CA PHE A 127 -2.62 6.17 5.52
C PHE A 127 -3.81 5.74 4.68
N CYS A 128 -4.50 4.66 5.06
CA CYS A 128 -5.54 4.00 4.27
C CYS A 128 -5.07 3.62 2.86
N ASP A 129 -3.77 3.36 2.71
CA ASP A 129 -3.12 3.08 1.44
C ASP A 129 -1.99 2.06 1.63
N PHE A 130 -1.41 1.60 0.53
CA PHE A 130 -0.32 0.65 0.55
C PHE A 130 1.03 1.32 0.73
N ILE A 131 1.84 0.70 1.57
CA ILE A 131 3.24 1.05 1.78
C ILE A 131 4.08 0.00 1.08
N CYS A 132 5.10 0.45 0.36
CA CYS A 132 6.06 -0.42 -0.30
C CYS A 132 7.49 0.00 0.02
N THR A 133 8.41 -0.95 -0.06
CA THR A 133 9.84 -0.69 0.12
C THR A 133 10.45 -0.05 -1.12
N GLU A 134 11.62 0.57 -0.96
CA GLU A 134 12.40 1.08 -2.08
C GLU A 134 12.80 -0.03 -3.08
N LYS A 135 12.99 -1.26 -2.58
CA LYS A 135 13.24 -2.44 -3.41
C LYS A 135 12.06 -2.69 -4.35
N PHE A 136 10.82 -2.72 -3.83
CA PHE A 136 9.61 -2.86 -4.65
C PHE A 136 9.55 -1.76 -5.73
N ARG A 137 9.74 -0.49 -5.32
CA ARG A 137 9.67 0.66 -6.22
C ARG A 137 10.68 0.58 -7.36
N LYS A 138 11.93 0.20 -7.06
CA LYS A 138 12.99 0.01 -8.07
C LYS A 138 12.62 -1.06 -9.09
N ILE A 139 12.26 -2.26 -8.64
CA ILE A 139 11.90 -3.38 -9.53
C ILE A 139 10.69 -3.00 -10.41
N TYR A 140 9.69 -2.33 -9.84
CA TYR A 140 8.53 -1.84 -10.60
C TYR A 140 8.94 -0.91 -11.75
N HIS A 141 9.83 0.04 -11.48
CA HIS A 141 10.32 0.98 -12.49
C HIS A 141 11.22 0.32 -13.54
N ASP A 142 12.12 -0.58 -13.12
CA ASP A 142 13.02 -1.31 -14.02
C ASP A 142 12.25 -2.18 -15.03
N LEU A 143 11.16 -2.81 -14.58
CA LEU A 143 10.24 -3.59 -15.41
C LEU A 143 9.32 -2.72 -16.29
N LYS A 144 9.33 -1.39 -16.10
CA LYS A 144 8.46 -0.43 -16.80
C LYS A 144 7.00 -0.84 -16.70
N LEU A 145 6.55 -1.16 -15.50
CA LEU A 145 5.16 -1.51 -15.21
C LEU A 145 4.30 -0.25 -15.09
N SER A 146 2.99 -0.43 -15.25
CA SER A 146 1.99 0.62 -15.17
C SER A 146 0.90 0.27 -14.15
N GLY A 147 0.22 1.29 -13.60
CA GLY A 147 -0.93 1.11 -12.71
C GLY A 147 -0.75 1.57 -11.27
N LEU A 148 0.45 1.96 -10.87
CA LEU A 148 0.74 2.51 -9.55
C LEU A 148 1.29 3.93 -9.66
N THR A 149 1.03 4.73 -8.63
CA THR A 149 1.65 6.03 -8.38
C THR A 149 2.33 5.98 -7.03
N PHE A 150 3.54 6.53 -6.93
CA PHE A 150 4.31 6.52 -5.70
C PHE A 150 4.41 7.93 -5.13
N SER A 151 4.10 8.05 -3.83
CA SER A 151 4.40 9.23 -3.03
C SER A 151 5.29 8.81 -1.87
N GLU A 152 6.27 9.65 -1.55
CA GLU A 152 7.10 9.46 -0.38
C GLU A 152 6.27 9.75 0.88
N ILE A 153 6.31 8.84 1.85
CA ILE A 153 5.76 9.07 3.18
C ILE A 153 6.83 9.81 3.99
N SER A 154 6.46 10.94 4.59
CA SER A 154 7.39 11.75 5.40
C SER A 154 8.13 10.90 6.44
N LYS A 155 9.48 10.95 6.37
CA LYS A 155 10.49 10.31 7.23
C LYS A 155 10.11 8.93 7.78
N PHE A 156 10.28 7.90 6.96
CA PHE A 156 10.53 6.55 7.44
C PHE A 156 11.88 6.54 8.19
N MET A 157 11.89 6.16 9.47
CA MET A 157 13.14 5.88 10.20
C MET A 157 13.24 4.40 10.48
N ILE A 158 14.34 3.80 10.03
CA ILE A 158 14.71 2.42 10.33
C ILE A 158 15.73 2.52 11.47
N TYR A 159 15.46 1.88 12.60
CA TYR A 159 16.40 1.75 13.72
C TYR A 159 17.02 0.36 13.71
#